data_AF-A0A2E7QC41-F1
#
_entry.id   AF-A0A2E7QC41-F1
#
_cell.length_a   1.000
_cell.length_b   1.000
_cell.length_c   1.000
_cell.angle_alpha   90.00
_cell.angle_beta   90.00
_cell.angle_gamma   90.00
#
_symmetry.space_group_name_H-M   'P 1'
#
loop_
_entity.id
_entity.type
_entity.pdbx_description
1 polymer ?
#
loop_
_entity_poly.entity_id
_entity_poly.type
_entity_poly.pdbx_seq_one_letter_code
_entity_poly.pdbx_strand_id
1 'polypeptide(L)' 'MSYWHEILPTDPILDVEYEDLVDQPEENIRRILDHCNLSWD' A
#
# COMPACT_ATOMS: atom_id res chain seq x y z
N MET A 1 13.02 -1.57 -5.24
CA MET A 1 11.76 -0.98 -5.72
C MET A 1 11.96 0.20 -6.67
N SER A 2 13.11 0.91 -6.62
CA SER A 2 13.36 2.13 -7.41
C SER A 2 13.11 2.02 -8.92
N TYR A 3 13.51 0.92 -9.57
CA TYR A 3 13.27 0.72 -11.00
C TYR A 3 11.77 0.71 -11.37
N TRP A 4 10.93 0.10 -10.53
CA TRP A 4 9.49 0.03 -10.78
C TRP A 4 8.79 1.36 -10.53
N HIS A 5 9.24 2.08 -9.51
CA HIS A 5 8.82 3.46 -9.24
C HIS A 5 9.20 4.43 -10.36
N GLU A 6 10.25 4.14 -11.13
CA GLU A 6 10.70 4.99 -12.24
C GLU A 6 9.87 4.79 -13.53
N ILE A 7 9.45 3.55 -13.82
CA ILE A 7 8.85 3.22 -15.12
C ILE A 7 7.33 3.18 -15.13
N LEU A 8 6.67 3.09 -13.98
CA LEU A 8 5.22 3.03 -13.90
C LEU A 8 4.59 4.45 -13.86
N PRO A 9 3.30 4.61 -14.24
CA PRO A 9 2.57 5.87 -14.16
C PRO A 9 2.55 6.44 -12.74
N THR A 10 1.99 7.63 -12.51
CA THR A 10 1.92 8.22 -11.17
C THR A 10 1.07 7.37 -10.20
N ASP A 11 1.61 7.10 -9.00
CA ASP A 11 1.01 6.39 -7.86
C ASP A 11 0.43 4.96 -8.07
N PRO A 12 1.10 4.00 -8.75
CA PRO A 12 0.59 2.64 -8.92
C PRO A 12 1.06 1.69 -7.82
N ILE A 13 2.14 2.03 -7.11
CA ILE A 13 2.79 1.19 -6.11
C ILE A 13 2.59 1.81 -4.75
N LEU A 14 2.02 1.04 -3.82
CA LEU A 14 2.03 1.33 -2.40
C LEU A 14 3.15 0.51 -1.75
N ASP A 15 4.12 1.19 -1.16
CA ASP A 15 5.12 0.53 -0.30
C ASP A 15 4.51 0.26 1.09
N VAL A 16 4.70 -0.97 1.57
CA VAL A 16 4.20 -1.46 2.87
C VAL A 16 5.33 -2.20 3.58
N GLU A 17 5.67 -1.76 4.78
CA GLU A 17 6.64 -2.42 5.65
C GLU A 17 5.96 -3.58 6.37
N TYR A 18 6.64 -4.73 6.42
CA TYR A 18 6.06 -5.95 6.99
C TYR A 18 5.84 -5.82 8.50
N GLU A 19 6.80 -5.22 9.18
CA GLU A 19 6.78 -4.97 10.62
C GLU A 19 5.57 -4.10 10.99
N ASP A 20 5.30 -3.04 10.23
CA ASP A 20 4.14 -2.17 10.44
C ASP A 20 2.82 -2.93 10.19
N LEU A 21 2.77 -3.81 9.19
CA LEU A 21 1.60 -4.63 8.91
C LEU A 21 1.31 -5.63 10.05
N VAL A 22 2.34 -6.14 10.72
CA VAL A 22 2.20 -7.05 11.86
C VAL A 22 1.83 -6.30 13.14
N ASP A 23 2.48 -5.16 13.40
CA ASP A 23 2.27 -4.36 14.61
C ASP A 23 0.95 -3.58 14.56
N GLN A 24 0.56 -3.11 13.38
CA GLN A 24 -0.58 -2.23 13.12
C GLN A 24 -1.40 -2.70 11.90
N PRO A 25 -2.01 -3.90 11.97
CA PRO A 25 -2.66 -4.52 10.82
C PRO A 25 -3.86 -3.73 10.30
N GLU A 26 -4.74 -3.24 11.18
CA GLU A 26 -5.96 -2.53 10.74
C GLU A 26 -5.63 -1.25 9.97
N GLU A 27 -4.69 -0.44 10.46
CA GLU A 27 -4.26 0.80 9.80
C GLU A 27 -3.66 0.52 8.42
N ASN A 28 -2.75 -0.46 8.33
CA ASN A 28 -2.10 -0.79 7.09
C ASN A 28 -3.06 -1.43 6.08
N ILE A 29 -4.00 -2.27 6.52
CA ILE A 29 -5.04 -2.84 5.65
C ILE A 29 -5.97 -1.72 5.13
N ARG A 30 -6.39 -0.77 5.97
CA ARG A 30 -7.18 0.39 5.51
C ARG A 30 -6.42 1.16 4.43
N ARG A 31 -5.13 1.44 4.64
CA ARG A 31 -4.27 2.12 3.66
C ARG A 31 -4.16 1.36 2.34
N ILE A 32 -4.06 0.04 2.40
CA ILE A 32 -4.03 -0.83 1.21
C ILE A 32 -5.38 -0.78 0.46
N LEU A 33 -6.50 -0.87 1.18
CA LEU A 33 -7.83 -0.81 0.56
C LEU A 33 -8.10 0.55 -0.09
N ASP A 34 -7.73 1.64 0.58
CA ASP A 34 -7.85 3.00 0.06
C ASP A 34 -7.04 3.18 -1.24
N HIS A 35 -5.80 2.66 -1.27
CA HIS A 35 -4.96 2.66 -2.48
C HIS A 35 -5.57 1.86 -3.63
N CYS A 36 -6.28 0.77 -3.30
CA CYS A 36 -7.00 -0.05 -4.27
C CYS A 36 -8.40 0.50 -4.62
N ASN A 37 -8.83 1.60 -4.01
CA ASN A 37 -10.18 2.16 -4.11
C ASN A 37 -11.27 1.12 -3.78
N LEU A 38 -11.06 0.36 -2.70
CA LEU A 38 -11.96 -0.68 -2.19
C LEU A 38 -12.60 -0.24 -0.87
N SER A 39 -13.84 -0.68 -0.63
CA SER A 39 -14.51 -0.48 0.66
C SER A 39 -13.97 -1.44 1.73
N TRP A 40 -14.04 -1.00 2.98
CA TRP A 40 -13.72 -1.80 4.16
C TRP A 40 -14.84 -2.81 4.51
N ASP A 41 -16.09 -2.48 4.19
CA ASP A 41 -17.30 -3.30 4.40
C ASP A 41 -17.86 -3.85 3.08
#